data_AF-X1PUR6-F1
#
_entry.id   AF-X1PUR6-F1
#
_cell.length_a   1.000
_cell.length_b   1.000
_cell.length_c   1.000
_cell.angle_alpha   90.00
_cell.angle_beta   90.00
_cell.angle_gamma   90.00
#
_symmetry.space_group_name_H-M   'P 1'
#
loop_
_entity.id
_entity.type
_entity.pdbx_description
1 polymer ?
#
loop_
_entity_poly.entity_id
_entity_poly.type
_entity_poly.pdbx_seq_one_letter_code
_entity_poly.pdbx_strand_id
1 'polypeptide(L)' 'MGVLQGKGLLRDKSEWKRKLYHIYQKGQKSKSKPFPITAIPYFAWANREPGKMLVWIPVGLQKLDL' A
#
# COMPACT_ATOMS: atom_id res chain seq x y z
N MET A 1 4.21 0.84 24.32
CA MET A 1 4.58 1.52 23.05
C MET A 1 3.32 1.75 22.24
N GLY A 2 3.16 2.92 21.62
CA GLY A 2 2.00 3.24 20.81
C GLY A 2 2.12 2.73 19.37
N VAL A 3 0.98 2.51 18.72
CA VAL A 3 0.87 2.22 17.29
C VAL A 3 -0.07 3.25 16.65
N LEU A 4 0.08 3.47 15.35
CA LEU A 4 -0.89 4.23 14.57
C LEU A 4 -1.70 3.27 13.72
N GLN A 5 -3.02 3.44 13.72
CA GLN A 5 -3.94 2.62 12.92
C GLN A 5 -4.65 3.50 11.90
N GLY A 6 -4.92 2.93 10.73
CA GLY A 6 -5.60 3.65 9.65
C GLY A 6 -6.13 2.73 8.57
N LYS A 7 -6.69 3.32 7.51
CA LYS A 7 -7.14 2.61 6.31
C LYS A 7 -6.29 3.02 5.12
N GLY A 8 -5.80 2.05 4.38
CA GLY A 8 -5.14 2.22 3.09
C GLY A 8 -5.95 1.55 1.97
N LEU A 9 -5.42 1.62 0.75
CA LEU A 9 -5.97 0.92 -0.42
C LEU A 9 -4.99 -0.16 -0.88
N LEU A 10 -5.44 -1.41 -0.91
CA LEU A 10 -4.68 -2.53 -1.42
C LEU A 10 -5.04 -2.79 -2.89
N ARG A 11 -4.06 -2.69 -3.78
CA ARG A 11 -4.23 -2.99 -5.21
C ARG A 11 -4.52 -4.47 -5.42
N ASP A 12 -5.51 -4.75 -6.26
CA ASP A 12 -5.78 -6.08 -6.77
C ASP A 12 -4.72 -6.46 -7.82
N LYS A 13 -4.12 -7.64 -7.63
CA LYS A 13 -3.09 -8.18 -8.52
C LYS A 13 -3.61 -9.30 -9.42
N SER A 14 -4.89 -9.61 -9.38
CA SER A 14 -5.49 -10.73 -10.14
C SER A 14 -5.26 -10.59 -11.65
N GLU A 15 -5.32 -9.37 -12.18
CA GLU A 15 -5.09 -9.08 -13.60
C GLU A 15 -3.63 -9.33 -14.04
N TRP A 16 -2.67 -9.29 -13.10
CA TRP A 16 -1.23 -9.48 -13.34
C TRP A 16 -0.78 -10.95 -13.27
N LYS A 17 -1.69 -11.91 -13.04
CA LYS A 17 -1.33 -13.32 -12.90
C LYS A 17 -0.62 -13.82 -14.17
N ARG A 18 0.65 -14.24 -14.03
CA ARG A 18 1.54 -14.70 -15.13
C ARG A 18 1.81 -13.65 -16.21
N LYS A 19 1.69 -12.35 -15.90
CA LYS A 19 1.98 -11.26 -16.84
C LYS A 19 2.91 -10.25 -16.16
N LEU A 20 4.02 -9.93 -16.82
CA LEU A 20 4.97 -8.93 -16.31
C LEU A 20 4.65 -7.51 -16.79
N TYR A 21 4.05 -7.39 -17.98
CA TYR A 21 3.69 -6.12 -18.61
C TYR A 21 2.29 -6.19 -19.22
N HIS A 22 1.63 -5.04 -19.30
CA HIS A 22 0.35 -4.83 -19.98
C HIS A 22 0.40 -3.52 -20.76
N ILE A 23 -0.38 -3.44 -21.84
CA ILE A 23 -0.56 -2.19 -22.59
C ILE A 23 -1.25 -1.18 -21.66
N TYR A 24 -0.66 0.00 -21.54
CA TYR A 24 -1.25 1.09 -20.77
C TYR A 24 -2.52 1.59 -21.46
N GLN A 25 -3.64 1.56 -20.75
CA GLN A 25 -4.92 2.11 -21.21
C GLN A 25 -5.29 3.33 -20.36
N LYS A 26 -5.36 4.51 -21.00
CA LYS A 26 -5.74 5.75 -20.32
C LYS A 26 -7.13 5.60 -19.70
N GLY A 27 -7.25 5.85 -18.40
CA GLY A 27 -8.51 5.72 -17.65
C GLY A 27 -8.73 4.37 -16.99
N GLN A 28 -7.95 3.33 -17.34
CA GLN A 28 -7.99 2.05 -16.64
C GLN A 28 -7.23 2.15 -15.32
N LYS A 29 -7.96 2.36 -14.21
CA LYS A 29 -7.39 2.33 -12.86
C LYS A 29 -7.32 0.89 -12.37
N SER A 30 -6.18 0.50 -11.79
CA SER A 30 -6.09 -0.79 -11.09
C SER A 30 -7.12 -0.86 -9.97
N LYS A 31 -7.91 -1.95 -9.96
CA LYS A 31 -8.86 -2.20 -8.89
C LYS A 31 -8.14 -2.20 -7.55
N SER A 32 -8.77 -1.61 -6.54
CA SER A 32 -8.22 -1.51 -5.20
C SER A 32 -9.34 -1.69 -4.18
N LYS A 33 -9.02 -2.21 -3.00
CA LYS A 33 -9.98 -2.34 -1.90
C LYS A 33 -9.44 -1.70 -0.62
N PRO A 34 -10.30 -1.14 0.25
CA PRO A 34 -9.89 -0.69 1.57
C PRO A 34 -9.20 -1.82 2.35
N PHE A 35 -8.13 -1.47 3.06
CA PHE A 35 -7.35 -2.42 3.86
C PHE A 35 -6.84 -1.75 5.14
N PRO A 36 -7.00 -2.36 6.32
CA PRO A 36 -6.49 -1.80 7.56
C PRO A 36 -4.95 -1.81 7.55
N ILE A 37 -4.34 -0.72 8.04
CA ILE A 37 -2.89 -0.60 8.21
C ILE A 37 -2.57 -0.32 9.68
N THR A 38 -1.43 -0.84 10.14
CA THR A 38 -0.86 -0.57 11.46
C THR A 38 0.59 -0.15 11.27
N ALA A 39 0.92 1.07 11.71
CA ALA A 39 2.29 1.58 11.71
C ALA A 39 2.88 1.46 13.12
N ILE A 40 4.15 1.08 13.18
CA ILE A 40 4.95 1.03 14.41
C ILE A 40 5.99 2.15 14.39
N PRO A 41 6.54 2.56 15.54
CA PRO A 41 7.71 3.42 15.57
C PRO A 41 8.85 2.81 14.76
N TYR A 42 9.51 3.63 13.93
CA TYR A 42 10.55 3.17 13.02
C TYR A 42 11.69 2.45 13.76
N PHE A 43 12.12 2.96 14.91
CA PHE A 43 13.19 2.34 15.71
C PHE A 43 12.84 0.94 16.22
N ALA A 44 11.55 0.57 16.27
CA ALA A 44 11.08 -0.74 16.70
C ALA A 44 10.98 -1.76 15.55
N TRP A 45 11.29 -1.37 14.31
CA TRP A 45 11.40 -2.26 13.16
C TRP A 45 12.45 -3.36 13.39
N ALA A 46 12.31 -4.51 12.69
CA ALA A 46 13.23 -5.67 12.75
C ALA A 46 13.46 -6.31 14.14
N ASN A 47 12.64 -5.98 15.14
CA ASN A 47 12.64 -6.63 16.45
C ASN A 47 11.55 -7.73 16.55
N ARG A 48 11.09 -8.26 15.41
CA ARG A 48 10.09 -9.34 15.27
C ARG A 48 10.55 -10.27 14.14
N GLU A 49 9.70 -11.20 13.72
CA GLU A 49 9.96 -12.06 12.56
C GLU A 49 10.31 -11.24 11.29
N PRO A 50 11.23 -11.75 10.43
CA PRO A 50 11.60 -11.08 9.20
C PRO A 50 10.41 -10.77 8.29
N GLY A 51 10.37 -9.54 7.75
CA GLY A 51 9.27 -9.08 6.89
C GLY A 51 9.64 -7.85 6.06
N LYS A 52 8.69 -7.37 5.25
CA LYS A 52 8.87 -6.16 4.42
C LYS A 52 8.56 -4.90 5.22
N MET A 53 9.32 -3.84 4.98
CA MET A 53 9.11 -2.50 5.57
C MET A 53 8.96 -1.45 4.50
N LEU A 54 8.14 -0.44 4.77
CA LEU A 54 8.15 0.83 4.06
C LEU A 54 8.02 1.96 5.10
N VAL A 55 8.78 3.04 4.93
CA VAL A 55 8.57 4.29 5.70
C VAL A 55 7.60 5.20 4.95
N TRP A 56 7.89 5.44 3.67
CA TRP A 56 7.07 6.24 2.79
C TRP A 56 6.03 5.38 2.09
N ILE A 57 4.76 5.68 2.35
CA ILE A 57 3.61 5.00 1.74
C ILE A 57 3.06 5.90 0.62
N PRO A 58 2.82 5.38 -0.60
CA PRO A 58 2.20 6.15 -1.66
C PRO A 58 0.83 6.68 -1.24
N VAL A 59 0.62 7.98 -1.40
CA VAL A 59 -0.70 8.59 -1.22
C VAL A 59 -1.56 8.28 -2.45
N GLY A 60 -2.84 7.96 -2.21
CA GLY A 60 -3.81 7.88 -3.29
C GLY A 60 -4.00 9.27 -3.90
N LEU A 61 -4.26 9.35 -5.21
CA LEU A 61 -4.72 10.58 -5.88
C LEU A 61 -6.18 10.89 -5.46
N GLN A 62 -6.45 10.98 -4.17
CA GLN A 62 -7.51 11.81 -3.64
C GLN A 62 -6.92 13.22 -3.63
N LYS A 63 -7.66 14.25 -4.07
CA LYS A 63 -7.19 15.64 -3.95
C LYS A 63 -6.67 15.84 -2.52
N LEU A 64 -5.39 16.14 -2.40
CA LEU A 64 -4.83 16.61 -1.15
C LEU A 64 -5.24 18.08 -1.10
N ASP A 65 -6.30 18.39 -0.36
CA ASP A 65 -6.66 19.78 -0.08
C ASP A 65 -5.61 20.32 0.92
N LEU A 66 -4.54 20.90 0.37
CA LEU A 66 -3.51 21.62 1.11
C LEU A 66 -3.87 23.10 1.22
#